data_AF-A0A968L0L8-F1
#
_entry.id   AF-A0A968L0L8-F1
#
_cell.length_a   1.000
_cell.length_b   1.000
_cell.length_c   1.000
_cell.angle_alpha   90.00
_cell.angle_beta   90.00
_cell.angle_gamma   90.00
#
_symmetry.space_group_name_H-M   'P 1'
#
loop_
_entity.id
_entity.type
_entity.pdbx_description
1 polymer ?
#
loop_
_entity_poly.entity_id
_entity_poly.type
_entity_poly.pdbx_seq_one_letter_code
_entity_poly.pdbx_strand_id
1 'polypeptide(L)'
;MNKLTDEILNKYIDGELEPFELAEIKNEIEKNDEALARLKALRLVDSSLKQMEVEQAPISITEKVMKAISSASKAVKPKVSYFFVTIITLFSIGVLGIIVAAFKSIDNGNDQLTSVPYVDKAKELIGKNLIEFQNFFSNKNVLLMVSILTLILLITVYLTFEAHKNFKNKLNHYTR
;
A
#
# COMPACT_ATOMS: atom_id res chain seq x y z
N MET A 1 -32.00 34.28 -24.39
CA MET A 1 -32.89 33.10 -24.30
C MET A 1 -32.10 31.92 -24.76
N ASN A 2 -31.72 31.06 -23.82
CA ASN A 2 -30.92 29.87 -24.11
C ASN A 2 -31.75 28.97 -25.03
N LYS A 3 -31.21 28.63 -26.19
CA LYS A 3 -31.84 27.63 -27.07
C LYS A 3 -32.08 26.38 -26.24
N LEU A 4 -33.30 25.86 -26.21
CA LEU A 4 -33.61 24.57 -25.61
C LEU A 4 -32.67 23.52 -26.24
N THR A 5 -31.69 23.04 -25.48
CA THR A 5 -30.70 22.08 -25.96
C THR A 5 -31.18 20.66 -25.72
N ASP A 6 -30.64 19.71 -26.48
CA ASP A 6 -30.94 18.29 -26.30
C ASP A 6 -30.52 17.81 -24.89
N GLU A 7 -29.48 18.41 -24.30
CA GLU A 7 -29.07 18.13 -22.91
C GLU A 7 -30.17 18.47 -21.90
N ILE A 8 -30.83 19.63 -22.05
CA ILE A 8 -31.91 20.05 -21.15
C ILE A 8 -33.15 19.17 -21.34
N LEU A 9 -33.44 18.78 -22.58
CA LEU A 9 -34.54 17.83 -22.89
C LEU A 9 -34.27 16.44 -22.30
N ASN A 10 -33.02 15.96 -22.32
CA ASN A 10 -32.65 14.70 -21.69
C ASN A 10 -32.79 14.77 -20.16
N LYS A 11 -32.28 15.83 -19.52
CA LYS A 11 -32.50 16.08 -18.09
C LYS A 11 -33.99 16.11 -17.71
N TYR A 12 -34.83 16.66 -18.58
CA TYR A 12 -36.28 16.63 -18.41
C TYR A 12 -36.88 15.21 -18.52
N ILE A 13 -36.36 14.36 -19.41
CA ILE A 13 -36.78 12.95 -19.54
C ILE A 13 -36.32 12.13 -18.33
N ASP A 14 -35.09 12.36 -17.85
CA ASP A 14 -34.48 11.64 -16.73
C ASP A 14 -34.99 12.11 -15.36
N GLY A 15 -35.69 13.24 -15.31
CA GLY A 15 -36.23 13.82 -14.07
C GLY A 15 -35.19 14.54 -13.21
N GLU A 16 -34.09 14.99 -13.82
CA GLU A 16 -32.95 15.64 -13.15
C GLU A 16 -33.06 17.17 -13.04
N LEU A 17 -34.19 17.76 -13.48
CA LEU A 17 -34.42 19.20 -13.42
C LEU A 17 -34.95 19.65 -12.06
N GLU A 18 -34.49 20.82 -11.60
CA GLU A 18 -35.03 21.45 -10.39
C GLU A 18 -36.48 21.93 -10.62
N PRO A 19 -37.32 22.04 -9.57
CA PRO A 19 -38.74 22.39 -9.73
C PRO A 19 -39.01 23.70 -10.47
N PHE A 20 -38.13 24.69 -10.31
CA PHE A 20 -38.21 25.98 -11.01
C PHE A 20 -37.91 25.82 -12.51
N GLU A 21 -36.86 25.06 -12.85
CA GLU A 21 -36.47 24.79 -14.24
C GLU A 21 -37.53 23.95 -14.94
N LEU A 22 -38.13 22.98 -14.26
CA LEU A 22 -39.17 22.12 -14.82
C LEU A 22 -40.38 22.95 -15.31
N ALA A 23 -40.81 23.94 -14.53
CA ALA A 23 -41.91 24.83 -14.91
C ALA A 23 -41.55 25.73 -16.10
N GLU A 24 -40.31 26.22 -16.16
CA GLU A 24 -39.81 27.04 -17.28
C GLU A 24 -39.72 26.22 -18.57
N ILE A 25 -39.07 25.06 -18.52
CA ILE A 25 -38.89 24.14 -19.65
C ILE A 25 -40.24 23.62 -20.16
N LYS A 26 -41.19 23.31 -19.28
CA LYS A 26 -42.54 22.90 -19.69
C LYS A 26 -43.24 24.01 -20.47
N ASN A 27 -43.19 25.25 -19.99
CA ASN A 27 -43.76 26.40 -20.70
C ASN A 27 -43.09 26.64 -22.05
N GLU A 28 -41.78 26.40 -22.16
CA GLU A 28 -41.02 26.61 -23.39
C GLU A 28 -41.31 25.51 -24.43
N ILE A 29 -41.47 24.26 -23.99
CA ILE A 29 -41.90 23.13 -24.84
C ILE A 29 -43.33 23.34 -25.37
N GLU A 30 -44.25 23.84 -24.54
CA GLU A 30 -45.65 24.10 -24.96
C GLU A 30 -45.75 25.24 -25.98
N LYS A 31 -44.80 26.18 -26.00
CA LYS A 31 -44.79 27.33 -26.91
C LYS A 31 -43.97 27.11 -28.18
N ASN A 32 -43.22 26.00 -28.27
CA ASN A 32 -42.30 25.73 -29.37
C ASN A 32 -42.53 24.32 -29.95
N ASP A 33 -43.19 24.27 -31.10
CA ASP A 33 -43.50 23.02 -31.82
C ASP A 33 -42.24 22.22 -32.19
N GLU A 34 -41.13 22.89 -32.50
CA GLU A 34 -39.86 22.24 -32.81
C GLU A 34 -39.28 21.54 -31.58
N ALA A 35 -39.32 22.21 -30.42
CA ALA A 35 -38.89 21.61 -29.15
C ALA A 35 -39.77 20.43 -28.75
N LEU A 36 -41.08 20.54 -28.94
CA LEU A 36 -42.02 19.45 -28.69
C LEU A 36 -41.75 18.24 -29.59
N ALA A 37 -41.47 18.47 -30.88
CA ALA A 37 -41.12 17.41 -31.82
C ALA A 37 -39.83 16.69 -31.42
N ARG A 38 -38.80 17.45 -30.99
CA ARG A 38 -37.54 16.87 -30.48
C ARG A 38 -37.75 16.05 -29.21
N LEU A 39 -38.52 16.56 -28.25
CA LEU A 39 -38.85 15.81 -27.03
C LEU A 39 -39.55 14.48 -27.35
N LYS A 40 -40.51 14.48 -28.30
CA LYS A 40 -41.19 13.26 -28.73
C LYS A 40 -40.22 12.25 -29.36
N ALA A 41 -39.29 12.72 -30.19
CA ALA A 41 -38.27 11.88 -30.79
C ALA A 41 -37.35 11.26 -29.72
N LEU A 42 -36.88 12.05 -28.76
CA LEU A 42 -36.03 11.56 -27.65
C LEU A 42 -36.77 10.53 -26.78
N ARG A 43 -38.04 10.77 -26.46
CA ARG A 43 -38.88 9.81 -25.72
C ARG A 43 -39.10 8.51 -26.47
N LEU A 44 -39.27 8.57 -27.79
CA LEU A 44 -39.40 7.38 -28.63
C LEU A 44 -38.12 6.55 -28.58
N VAL A 45 -36.96 7.20 -28.72
CA VAL A 45 -35.64 6.54 -28.64
C VAL A 45 -35.46 5.89 -27.26
N ASP A 46 -35.68 6.63 -26.17
CA ASP A 46 -35.59 6.11 -24.80
C ASP A 46 -36.47 4.87 -24.59
N SER A 47 -37.74 4.94 -25.01
CA SER A 47 -38.66 3.80 -24.91
C SER A 47 -38.22 2.60 -25.74
N SER A 48 -37.63 2.84 -26.92
CA SER A 48 -37.15 1.79 -27.82
C SER A 48 -35.91 1.10 -27.24
N LEU A 49 -34.97 1.89 -26.68
CA LEU A 49 -33.77 1.37 -26.02
C LEU A 49 -34.13 0.53 -24.78
N LYS A 50 -35.11 0.96 -23.99
CA LYS A 50 -35.61 0.23 -22.82
C LYS A 50 -36.26 -1.11 -23.18
N GLN A 51 -36.75 -1.26 -24.40
CA GLN A 51 -37.36 -2.49 -24.91
C GLN A 51 -36.37 -3.38 -25.66
N MET A 52 -35.12 -2.94 -25.85
CA MET A 52 -34.11 -3.78 -26.50
C MET A 52 -33.87 -5.03 -25.67
N GLU A 53 -33.82 -6.17 -26.36
CA GLU A 53 -33.52 -7.45 -25.74
C GLU A 53 -32.11 -7.39 -25.13
N VAL A 54 -32.02 -7.68 -23.84
CA VAL A 54 -30.73 -7.74 -23.15
C VAL A 54 -30.16 -9.12 -23.38
N GLU A 55 -29.08 -9.20 -24.16
CA GLU A 55 -28.33 -10.44 -24.34
C GLU A 55 -27.81 -10.92 -22.99
N GLN A 56 -28.13 -12.17 -22.64
CA GLN A 56 -27.61 -12.77 -21.42
C GLN A 56 -26.10 -12.97 -21.56
N ALA A 57 -25.38 -12.64 -20.49
CA ALA A 57 -23.95 -12.89 -20.45
C ALA A 57 -23.67 -14.39 -20.65
N PRO A 58 -22.61 -14.76 -21.40
CA PRO A 58 -22.22 -16.14 -21.58
C PRO A 58 -22.07 -16.89 -20.26
N ILE A 59 -22.48 -18.16 -20.26
CA ILE A 59 -22.26 -19.07 -19.14
C ILE A 59 -20.75 -19.05 -18.80
N SER A 60 -20.43 -18.93 -17.51
CA SER A 60 -19.06 -18.82 -16.97
C SER A 60 -18.33 -17.48 -17.15
N ILE A 61 -19.00 -16.38 -17.51
CA ILE A 61 -18.35 -15.04 -17.53
C ILE A 61 -17.75 -14.70 -16.15
N THR A 62 -18.50 -14.97 -15.07
CA THR A 62 -18.08 -14.72 -13.70
C THR A 62 -16.84 -15.53 -13.34
N GLU A 63 -16.80 -16.79 -13.74
CA GLU A 63 -15.65 -17.67 -13.48
C GLU A 63 -14.40 -17.17 -14.21
N LYS A 64 -14.53 -16.76 -15.47
CA LYS A 64 -13.41 -16.19 -16.24
C LYS A 64 -12.87 -14.91 -15.61
N VAL A 65 -13.77 -14.01 -15.20
CA VAL A 65 -13.40 -12.74 -14.54
C VAL A 65 -12.72 -13.02 -13.19
N MET A 66 -13.30 -13.88 -12.35
CA MET A 66 -12.72 -14.23 -11.05
C MET A 66 -11.38 -14.96 -11.17
N LYS A 67 -11.21 -15.78 -12.22
CA LYS A 67 -9.92 -16.41 -12.52
C LYS A 67 -8.86 -15.38 -12.92
N ALA A 68 -9.23 -14.39 -13.74
CA ALA A 68 -8.32 -13.30 -14.11
C ALA A 68 -7.90 -12.49 -12.87
N ILE A 69 -8.85 -12.09 -12.03
CA ILE A 69 -8.59 -11.34 -10.79
C ILE A 69 -7.67 -12.13 -9.85
N SER A 70 -7.98 -13.41 -9.61
CA SER A 70 -7.19 -14.25 -8.71
C SER A 70 -5.79 -14.56 -9.26
N SER A 71 -5.62 -14.67 -10.58
CA SER A 71 -4.31 -14.84 -11.19
C SER A 71 -3.44 -13.59 -11.03
N ALA A 72 -4.04 -12.40 -11.14
CA ALA A 72 -3.34 -11.14 -10.93
C ALA A 72 -2.96 -10.94 -9.45
N SER A 73 -3.82 -11.34 -8.50
CA SER A 73 -3.55 -11.18 -7.07
C SER A 73 -2.50 -12.16 -6.53
N LYS A 74 -2.39 -13.37 -7.11
CA LYS A 74 -1.36 -14.35 -6.73
C LYS A 74 0.08 -13.94 -7.04
N ALA A 75 0.30 -12.91 -7.87
CA ALA A 75 1.62 -12.39 -8.17
C ALA A 75 2.30 -11.72 -6.96
N VAL A 76 1.54 -11.33 -5.93
CA VAL A 76 2.08 -10.73 -4.71
C VAL A 76 2.23 -11.81 -3.64
N LYS A 77 3.23 -12.69 -3.81
CA LYS A 77 3.66 -13.53 -2.69
C LYS A 77 4.21 -12.61 -1.60
N PRO A 78 3.74 -12.69 -0.33
CA PRO A 78 4.34 -11.94 0.75
C PRO A 78 5.80 -12.39 0.88
N LYS A 79 6.72 -11.47 0.60
CA LYS A 79 8.14 -11.69 0.77
C LYS A 79 8.41 -11.70 2.27
N VAL A 80 8.25 -12.87 2.90
CA VAL A 80 8.62 -13.06 4.31
C VAL A 80 10.09 -12.69 4.46
N SER A 81 10.34 -11.61 5.18
CA SER A 81 11.68 -11.09 5.42
C SER A 81 12.37 -12.02 6.40
N TYR A 82 13.16 -12.97 5.87
CA TYR A 82 13.98 -13.87 6.68
C TYR A 82 14.91 -13.12 7.64
N PHE A 83 15.21 -11.85 7.36
CA PHE A 83 15.97 -10.96 8.25
C PHE A 83 15.37 -10.87 9.66
N PHE A 84 14.04 -10.75 9.78
CA PHE A 84 13.38 -10.66 11.09
C PHE A 84 13.48 -11.97 11.87
N VAL A 85 13.30 -13.10 11.17
CA VAL A 85 13.47 -14.44 11.75
C VAL A 85 14.92 -14.63 12.21
N THR A 86 15.89 -14.25 11.40
CA THR A 86 17.31 -14.33 11.75
C THR A 86 17.65 -13.49 12.99
N ILE A 87 17.18 -12.24 13.07
CA ILE A 87 17.44 -11.38 14.25
C ILE A 87 16.81 -11.97 15.52
N ILE A 88 15.55 -12.43 15.44
CA ILE A 88 14.88 -13.04 16.59
C ILE A 88 15.62 -14.29 17.04
N THR A 89 15.96 -15.19 16.12
CA THR A 89 16.69 -16.43 16.47
C THR A 89 18.05 -16.13 17.10
N LEU A 90 18.80 -15.16 16.59
CA LEU A 90 20.08 -14.72 17.18
C LEU A 90 19.89 -14.21 18.61
N PHE A 91 18.89 -13.35 18.83
CA PHE A 91 18.57 -12.81 20.16
C PHE A 91 18.12 -13.91 21.13
N SER A 92 17.24 -14.81 20.68
CA SER A 92 16.75 -15.91 21.50
C SER A 92 17.88 -16.86 21.92
N ILE A 93 18.80 -17.19 21.01
CA ILE A 93 19.99 -18.01 21.33
C ILE A 93 20.89 -17.28 22.33
N GLY A 94 21.12 -15.97 22.15
CA GLY A 94 21.92 -15.17 23.06
C GLY A 94 21.35 -15.14 24.49
N VAL A 95 20.04 -14.92 24.61
CA VAL A 95 19.34 -14.92 25.92
C VAL A 95 19.37 -16.31 26.57
N LEU A 96 19.10 -17.38 25.80
CA LEU A 96 19.21 -18.75 26.30
C LEU A 96 20.62 -19.09 26.79
N GLY A 97 21.66 -18.65 26.08
CA GLY A 97 23.05 -18.84 26.49
C GLY A 97 23.36 -18.20 27.85
N ILE A 98 22.86 -16.98 28.08
CA ILE A 98 23.03 -16.26 29.35
C ILE A 98 22.28 -16.99 30.48
N ILE A 99 21.06 -17.46 30.23
CA ILE A 99 20.26 -18.20 31.22
C ILE A 99 20.94 -19.51 31.61
N VAL A 100 21.39 -20.32 30.64
CA VAL A 100 22.09 -21.58 30.92
C VAL A 100 23.39 -21.35 31.70
N ALA A 101 24.13 -20.29 31.39
CA ALA A 101 25.32 -19.90 32.14
C ALA A 101 25.00 -19.48 33.59
N ALA A 102 23.88 -18.76 33.80
CA ALA A 102 23.42 -18.39 35.13
C ALA A 102 23.02 -19.61 35.97
N PHE A 103 22.29 -20.57 35.38
CA PHE A 103 21.93 -21.82 36.08
C PHE A 103 23.14 -22.69 36.44
N LYS A 104 24.11 -22.84 35.54
CA LYS A 104 25.36 -23.56 35.83
C LYS A 104 26.19 -22.91 36.95
N SER A 105 26.02 -21.62 37.18
CA SER A 105 26.74 -20.90 38.25
C SER A 105 26.10 -21.10 39.63
N ILE A 106 24.84 -21.55 39.70
CA ILE A 106 24.13 -21.82 40.95
C ILE A 106 24.42 -23.26 41.44
N ASP A 107 24.65 -24.20 40.52
CA ASP A 107 24.86 -25.63 40.82
C ASP A 107 26.29 -25.93 41.34
N ASN A 108 27.28 -25.12 40.97
CA ASN A 108 28.64 -25.19 41.50
C ASN A 108 28.78 -24.33 42.77
N GLY A 109 28.33 -24.86 43.90
CA GLY A 109 28.24 -24.14 45.18
C GLY A 109 29.56 -23.64 45.77
N ASN A 110 29.41 -22.56 46.57
CA ASN A 110 30.30 -21.98 47.58
C ASN A 110 31.67 -21.44 47.13
N ASP A 111 31.74 -20.13 46.86
CA ASP A 111 32.50 -19.19 47.71
C ASP A 111 32.37 -17.74 47.21
N GLN A 112 32.04 -16.85 48.15
CA GLN A 112 32.12 -15.37 48.10
C GLN A 112 31.50 -14.65 46.89
N LEU A 113 30.58 -13.73 47.18
CA LEU A 113 30.14 -12.65 46.27
C LEU A 113 31.31 -11.71 45.90
N THR A 114 32.26 -12.21 45.11
CA THR A 114 33.06 -11.38 44.23
C THR A 114 32.46 -11.54 42.85
N SER A 115 31.61 -10.57 42.50
CA SER A 115 31.44 -10.25 41.09
C SER A 115 32.85 -10.14 40.47
N VAL A 116 32.98 -10.51 39.19
CA VAL A 116 34.15 -10.23 38.34
C VAL A 116 35.24 -11.33 38.26
N PRO A 117 34.91 -12.50 37.68
CA PRO A 117 35.84 -13.13 36.72
C PRO A 117 35.22 -13.31 35.32
N TYR A 118 33.89 -13.36 35.23
CA TYR A 118 33.18 -13.56 33.95
C TYR A 118 32.97 -12.27 33.18
N VAL A 119 32.80 -11.13 33.86
CA VAL A 119 32.80 -9.80 33.22
C VAL A 119 34.17 -9.51 32.64
N ASP A 120 35.25 -9.92 33.31
CA ASP A 120 36.61 -9.73 32.82
C ASP A 120 36.94 -10.69 31.67
N LYS A 121 36.51 -11.96 31.72
CA LYS A 121 36.59 -12.87 30.55
C LYS A 121 35.73 -12.42 29.37
N ALA A 122 34.55 -11.85 29.64
CA ALA A 122 33.71 -11.26 28.60
C ALA A 122 34.36 -9.99 28.02
N LYS A 123 34.94 -9.13 28.86
CA LYS A 123 35.72 -7.96 28.41
C LYS A 123 36.98 -8.35 27.66
N GLU A 124 37.62 -9.47 28.00
CA GLU A 124 38.80 -9.99 27.30
C GLU A 124 38.42 -10.58 25.94
N LEU A 125 37.35 -11.38 25.86
CA LEU A 125 36.81 -11.88 24.59
C LEU A 125 36.29 -10.75 23.70
N ILE A 126 35.53 -9.81 24.28
CA ILE A 126 35.03 -8.63 23.57
C ILE A 126 36.19 -7.73 23.18
N GLY A 127 37.18 -7.51 24.05
CA GLY A 127 38.35 -6.67 23.81
C GLY A 127 39.25 -7.24 22.71
N LYS A 128 39.54 -8.54 22.74
CA LYS A 128 40.32 -9.22 21.70
C LYS A 128 39.58 -9.21 20.35
N ASN A 129 38.29 -9.51 20.37
CA ASN A 129 37.46 -9.42 19.17
C ASN A 129 37.26 -7.96 18.69
N LEU A 130 37.26 -6.97 19.59
CA LEU A 130 37.18 -5.55 19.25
C LEU A 130 38.45 -5.06 18.57
N ILE A 131 39.62 -5.53 18.98
CA ILE A 131 40.89 -5.19 18.33
C ILE A 131 40.95 -5.83 16.94
N GLU A 132 40.54 -7.09 16.80
CA GLU A 132 40.43 -7.76 15.49
C GLU A 132 39.37 -7.09 14.60
N PHE A 133 38.23 -6.67 15.17
CA PHE A 133 37.19 -5.92 14.47
C PHE A 133 37.68 -4.53 14.08
N GLN A 134 38.38 -3.82 14.96
CA GLN A 134 38.96 -2.51 14.66
C GLN A 134 40.00 -2.62 13.54
N ASN A 135 40.84 -3.66 13.55
CA ASN A 135 41.82 -3.93 12.50
C ASN A 135 41.13 -4.31 11.17
N PHE A 136 40.02 -5.03 11.23
CA PHE A 136 39.17 -5.32 10.08
C PHE A 136 38.59 -4.04 9.47
N PHE A 137 38.04 -3.13 10.27
CA PHE A 137 37.50 -1.84 9.80
C PHE A 137 38.59 -0.82 9.41
N SER A 138 39.81 -0.96 9.94
CA SER A 138 40.96 -0.13 9.57
C SER A 138 41.59 -0.55 8.24
N ASN A 139 41.23 -1.72 7.71
CA ASN A 139 41.69 -2.16 6.40
C ASN A 139 41.07 -1.28 5.30
N LYS A 140 41.94 -0.68 4.47
CA LYS A 140 41.54 0.23 3.38
C LYS A 140 40.51 -0.38 2.41
N ASN A 141 40.57 -1.69 2.16
CA ASN A 141 39.61 -2.38 1.29
C ASN A 141 38.23 -2.54 1.96
N VAL A 142 38.21 -2.84 3.26
CA VAL A 142 36.97 -2.93 4.04
C VAL A 142 36.34 -1.54 4.17
N LEU A 143 37.13 -0.51 4.44
CA LEU A 143 36.67 0.87 4.50
C LEU A 143 36.03 1.33 3.18
N LEU A 144 36.63 1.00 2.04
CA LEU A 144 36.06 1.25 0.72
C LEU A 144 34.73 0.52 0.52
N MET A 145 34.66 -0.76 0.92
CA MET A 145 33.42 -1.54 0.82
C MET A 145 32.31 -0.94 1.67
N VAL A 146 32.61 -0.59 2.93
CA VAL A 146 31.66 0.03 3.87
C VAL A 146 31.21 1.40 3.37
N SER A 147 32.11 2.19 2.75
CA SER A 147 31.79 3.48 2.14
C SER A 147 30.78 3.34 0.98
N ILE A 148 30.99 2.37 0.08
CA ILE A 148 30.05 2.09 -1.01
C ILE A 148 28.70 1.61 -0.45
N LEU A 149 28.72 0.75 0.55
CA LEU A 149 27.50 0.26 1.23
C LEU A 149 26.73 1.39 1.91
N THR A 150 27.42 2.33 2.56
CA THR A 150 26.80 3.49 3.20
C THR A 150 26.23 4.47 2.17
N LEU A 151 26.90 4.66 1.03
CA LEU A 151 26.35 5.46 -0.07
C LEU A 151 25.05 4.85 -0.61
N ILE A 152 25.03 3.55 -0.86
CA ILE A 152 23.82 2.82 -1.31
C ILE A 152 22.71 2.94 -0.26
N LEU A 153 23.05 2.82 1.02
CA LEU A 153 22.09 2.93 2.11
C LEU A 153 21.50 4.35 2.20
N LEU A 154 22.32 5.39 2.06
CA LEU A 154 21.88 6.78 2.00
C LEU A 154 20.90 7.03 0.84
N ILE A 155 21.23 6.52 -0.36
CA ILE A 155 20.35 6.59 -1.53
C ILE A 155 19.02 5.88 -1.24
N THR A 156 19.09 4.71 -0.61
CA THR A 156 17.89 3.91 -0.27
C THR A 156 17.00 4.64 0.73
N VAL A 157 17.59 5.24 1.77
CA VAL A 157 16.86 6.04 2.77
C VAL A 157 16.22 7.25 2.12
N TYR A 158 16.95 7.96 1.25
CA TYR A 158 16.44 9.11 0.50
C TYR A 158 15.23 8.73 -0.37
N LEU A 159 15.34 7.67 -1.18
CA LEU A 159 14.25 7.20 -2.04
C LEU A 159 13.03 6.76 -1.22
N THR A 160 13.24 6.10 -0.08
CA THR A 160 12.16 5.66 0.80
C THR A 160 11.43 6.85 1.42
N PHE A 161 12.18 7.86 1.87
CA PHE A 161 11.60 9.10 2.39
C PHE A 161 10.79 9.84 1.34
N GLU A 162 11.31 9.96 0.12
CA GLU A 162 10.63 10.62 -0.99
C GLU A 162 9.38 9.85 -1.45
N ALA A 163 9.44 8.52 -1.52
CA ALA A 163 8.29 7.67 -1.78
C ALA A 163 7.18 7.87 -0.74
N HIS A 164 7.54 7.94 0.54
CA HIS A 164 6.57 8.19 1.62
C HIS A 164 5.95 9.59 1.53
N LYS A 165 6.76 10.62 1.25
CA LYS A 165 6.29 12.00 1.05
C LYS A 165 5.33 12.10 -0.13
N ASN A 166 5.67 11.50 -1.26
CA ASN A 166 4.84 11.49 -2.47
C ASN A 166 3.54 10.72 -2.27
N PHE A 167 3.60 9.59 -1.55
CA PHE A 167 2.40 8.84 -1.16
C PHE A 167 1.45 9.66 -0.30
N LYS A 168 1.98 10.33 0.74
CA LYS A 168 1.19 11.23 1.60
C LYS A 168 0.55 12.38 0.83
N ASN A 169 1.28 12.99 -0.10
CA ASN A 169 0.76 14.07 -0.95
C ASN A 169 -0.38 13.59 -1.87
N LYS A 170 -0.24 12.41 -2.48
CA LYS A 170 -1.32 11.81 -3.29
C LYS A 170 -2.55 11.50 -2.45
N LEU A 171 -2.36 10.97 -1.23
CA LEU A 171 -3.48 10.67 -0.34
C LEU A 171 -4.27 11.93 0.01
N ASN A 172 -3.58 13.00 0.41
CA ASN A 172 -4.20 14.29 0.74
C ASN A 172 -4.90 14.97 -0.46
N HIS A 173 -4.52 14.64 -1.70
CA HIS A 173 -5.18 15.17 -2.90
C HIS A 173 -6.53 14.49 -3.18
N TYR A 174 -6.72 13.24 -2.76
CA TYR A 174 -7.97 12.51 -2.92
C TYR A 174 -8.92 12.63 -1.71
N THR A 175 -8.43 13.07 -0.55
CA THR A 175 -9.24 13.26 0.67
C THR A 175 -9.77 14.70 0.85
N ARG A 176 -9.58 15.59 -0.13
CA ARG A 176 -10.06 16.98 -0.12
C ARG A 176 -10.91 17.24 -1.34
#